data_AF-A0A226MWA1-F1
#
_entry.id   AF-A0A226MWA1-F1
#
_cell.length_a   1.000
_cell.length_b   1.000
_cell.length_c   1.000
_cell.angle_alpha   90.00
_cell.angle_beta   90.00
_cell.angle_gamma   90.00
#
_symmetry.space_group_name_H-M   'P 1'
#
loop_
_entity.id
_entity.type
_entity.pdbx_description
1 polymer ?
#
loop_
_entity_poly.entity_id
_entity_poly.type
_entity_poly.pdbx_seq_one_letter_code
_entity_poly.pdbx_strand_id
1 'polypeptide(L)'
;MRGRSAAGLPRGDGVSALLVTAHPDDEAMFFAPTLLGLGRAGARLAVLCCSAGNYYNQGEIRKKELEQSCCLLGIPASSVTVVDHR
;
A
#
# COMPACT_ATOMS: atom_id res chain seq x y z
N MET A 1 -7.34 -27.25 -29.82
CA MET A 1 -7.73 -26.05 -30.60
C MET A 1 -8.93 -25.39 -29.94
N ARG A 2 -8.84 -24.06 -29.72
CA ARG A 2 -9.89 -23.13 -29.21
C ARG A 2 -10.24 -23.34 -27.72
N GLY A 3 -10.44 -22.32 -26.88
CA GLY A 3 -11.06 -21.03 -27.15
C GLY A 3 -10.19 -19.77 -27.01
N ARG A 4 -10.61 -18.75 -27.76
CA ARG A 4 -10.14 -17.36 -27.72
C ARG A 4 -11.13 -16.53 -26.88
N SER A 5 -10.61 -15.39 -26.40
CA SER A 5 -11.29 -14.18 -25.91
C SER A 5 -11.63 -14.19 -24.41
N ALA A 6 -11.28 -13.16 -23.62
CA ALA A 6 -11.55 -11.75 -23.89
C ALA A 6 -10.33 -10.82 -23.83
N ALA A 7 -10.37 -9.81 -24.70
CA ALA A 7 -9.49 -8.66 -24.74
C ALA A 7 -9.60 -7.80 -23.47
N GLY A 8 -8.46 -7.41 -22.90
CA GLY A 8 -8.39 -6.32 -21.92
C GLY A 8 -8.06 -5.02 -22.64
N LEU A 9 -9.06 -4.16 -22.78
CA LEU A 9 -9.03 -2.78 -23.30
C LEU A 9 -7.85 -1.97 -22.69
N PRO A 10 -7.23 -1.01 -23.42
CA PRO A 10 -6.17 -0.17 -22.87
C PRO A 10 -6.65 0.54 -21.58
N ARG A 11 -5.86 0.42 -20.50
CA ARG A 11 -6.12 1.00 -19.16
C ARG A 11 -6.10 2.53 -19.23
N GLY A 12 -7.21 3.15 -19.65
CA GLY A 12 -7.44 4.58 -19.53
C GLY A 12 -7.84 4.92 -18.08
N ASP A 13 -6.96 5.67 -17.41
CA ASP A 13 -7.13 6.44 -16.17
C ASP A 13 -7.82 5.73 -14.99
N GLY A 14 -7.27 4.57 -14.59
CA GLY A 14 -7.60 3.96 -13.30
C GLY A 14 -7.21 4.87 -12.14
N VAL A 15 -8.15 5.07 -11.19
CA VAL A 15 -7.95 5.86 -9.96
C VAL A 15 -6.70 5.37 -9.23
N SER A 16 -5.77 6.28 -8.96
CA SER A 16 -4.60 6.02 -8.12
C SER A 16 -4.80 6.73 -6.79
N ALA A 17 -4.57 6.03 -5.68
CA ALA A 17 -4.65 6.60 -4.34
C ALA A 17 -3.33 6.36 -3.60
N LEU A 18 -2.76 7.44 -3.05
CA LEU A 18 -1.61 7.40 -2.16
C LEU A 18 -2.09 7.67 -0.75
N LEU A 19 -1.89 6.72 0.15
CA LEU A 19 -2.05 6.94 1.58
C LEU A 19 -0.75 7.52 2.14
N VAL A 20 -0.83 8.66 2.81
CA VAL A 20 0.30 9.29 3.50
C VAL A 20 0.07 9.17 5.00
N THR A 21 1.00 8.54 5.73
CA THR A 21 0.92 8.34 7.17
C THR A 21 2.14 8.89 7.90
N ALA A 22 2.00 9.20 9.19
CA ALA A 22 3.10 9.71 10.00
C ALA A 22 4.00 8.57 10.50
N HIS A 23 3.38 7.46 10.89
CA HIS A 23 4.08 6.31 11.44
C HIS A 23 3.69 5.04 10.67
N PRO A 24 4.49 3.97 10.82
CA PRO A 24 4.01 2.61 10.58
C PRO A 24 2.71 2.39 11.39
N ASP A 25 1.95 1.33 11.11
CA ASP A 25 0.72 0.94 11.83
C ASP A 25 -0.52 1.82 11.62
N ASP A 26 -0.37 3.10 11.24
CA ASP A 26 -1.49 4.00 10.91
C ASP A 26 -2.40 3.44 9.80
N GLU A 27 -1.83 2.71 8.82
CA GLU A 27 -2.56 2.12 7.70
C GLU A 27 -3.55 1.05 8.17
N ALA A 28 -3.18 0.25 9.16
CA ALA A 28 -4.00 -0.81 9.71
C ALA A 28 -4.95 -0.28 10.79
N MET A 29 -4.48 0.68 11.60
CA MET A 29 -5.24 1.23 12.73
C MET A 29 -6.39 2.14 12.28
N PHE A 30 -6.18 2.97 11.25
CA PHE A 30 -7.15 3.98 10.83
C PHE A 30 -7.67 3.79 9.41
N PHE A 31 -6.83 3.30 8.49
CA PHE A 31 -7.11 3.37 7.05
C PHE A 31 -7.45 2.03 6.39
N ALA A 32 -7.41 0.90 7.10
CA ALA A 32 -7.68 -0.41 6.53
C ALA A 32 -9.06 -0.49 5.84
N PRO A 33 -10.17 0.02 6.42
CA PRO A 33 -11.47 0.02 5.73
C PRO A 33 -11.44 0.80 4.41
N THR A 34 -10.75 1.94 4.39
CA THR A 34 -10.61 2.81 3.19
C THR A 34 -9.78 2.13 2.12
N LEU A 35 -8.62 1.58 2.47
CA LEU A 35 -7.74 0.87 1.53
C LEU A 35 -8.45 -0.34 0.91
N LEU A 36 -9.15 -1.14 1.72
CA LEU A 36 -9.92 -2.28 1.23
C LEU A 36 -11.07 -1.84 0.31
N GLY A 37 -11.76 -0.74 0.64
CA GLY A 37 -12.82 -0.17 -0.19
C GLY A 37 -12.29 0.29 -1.56
N LEU A 38 -11.20 1.05 -1.58
CA LEU A 38 -10.55 1.52 -2.80
C LEU A 38 -9.98 0.36 -3.63
N GLY A 39 -9.39 -0.64 -2.99
CA GLY A 39 -8.89 -1.84 -3.65
C GLY A 39 -10.02 -2.62 -4.34
N ARG A 40 -11.18 -2.79 -3.68
CA ARG A 40 -12.37 -3.40 -4.29
C ARG A 40 -12.94 -2.60 -5.45
N ALA A 41 -12.79 -1.28 -5.44
CA ALA A 41 -13.14 -0.40 -6.55
C ALA A 41 -12.12 -0.44 -7.72
N GLY A 42 -11.04 -1.22 -7.60
CA GLY A 42 -10.01 -1.36 -8.63
C GLY A 42 -8.99 -0.22 -8.64
N ALA A 43 -8.89 0.57 -7.57
CA ALA A 43 -7.89 1.63 -7.46
C ALA A 43 -6.47 1.05 -7.33
N ARG A 44 -5.49 1.76 -7.89
CA ARG A 44 -4.07 1.49 -7.65
C ARG A 44 -3.66 2.15 -6.35
N LEU A 45 -3.22 1.34 -5.40
CA LEU A 45 -2.87 1.80 -4.05
C LEU A 45 -1.35 1.90 -3.87
N ALA A 46 -0.92 2.93 -3.15
CA ALA A 46 0.44 3.09 -2.66
C ALA A 46 0.42 3.69 -1.24
N VAL A 47 1.49 3.47 -0.48
CA VAL A 47 1.67 4.00 0.88
C VAL A 47 2.98 4.74 0.98
N LEU A 48 2.94 5.95 1.53
CA LEU A 48 4.09 6.74 1.95
C LEU A 48 4.01 6.94 3.46
N CYS A 49 4.93 6.34 4.19
CA CYS A 49 5.08 6.56 5.62
C CYS A 49 6.22 7.57 5.87
N CYS A 50 5.91 8.65 6.57
CA CYS A 50 6.84 9.77 6.78
C CYS A 50 7.89 9.52 7.86
N SER A 51 7.86 8.37 8.56
CA SER A 51 8.92 8.00 9.49
C SER A 51 9.09 6.48 9.59
N ALA A 52 10.29 6.04 9.98
CA ALA A 52 10.51 4.65 10.36
C ALA A 52 9.91 4.28 11.73
N GLY A 53 9.35 5.24 12.48
CA GLY A 53 8.87 4.98 13.84
C GLY A 53 9.96 4.50 14.81
N ASN A 54 11.21 4.97 14.63
CA ASN A 54 12.42 4.45 15.30
C ASN A 54 12.63 4.92 16.75
N TYR A 55 11.61 5.42 17.46
CA TYR A 55 11.77 5.96 18.83
C TYR A 55 12.39 4.93 19.80
N TYR A 56 11.98 3.67 19.69
CA TYR A 56 12.50 2.56 20.50
C TYR A 56 13.65 1.78 19.81
N ASN A 57 14.34 2.37 18.82
CA ASN A 57 15.35 1.69 17.99
C ASN A 57 14.82 0.46 17.21
N GLN A 58 13.52 0.47 16.88
CA GLN A 58 12.82 -0.63 16.21
C GLN A 58 12.46 -0.32 14.74
N GLY A 59 13.02 0.72 14.14
CA GLY A 59 12.59 1.20 12.83
C GLY A 59 12.69 0.16 11.71
N GLU A 60 13.74 -0.65 11.69
CA GLU A 60 13.90 -1.72 10.69
C GLU A 60 12.88 -2.86 10.85
N ILE A 61 12.44 -3.12 12.08
CA ILE A 61 11.39 -4.10 12.36
C ILE A 61 10.05 -3.51 11.90
N ARG A 62 9.74 -2.28 12.30
CA ARG A 62 8.48 -1.60 11.96
C ARG A 62 8.30 -1.35 10.46
N LYS A 63 9.38 -1.10 9.72
CA LYS A 63 9.35 -1.03 8.25
C LYS A 63 8.87 -2.37 7.64
N LYS A 64 9.42 -3.49 8.10
CA LYS A 64 9.03 -4.83 7.63
C LYS A 64 7.60 -5.16 8.02
N GLU A 65 7.19 -4.81 9.23
CA GLU A 65 5.81 -4.97 9.69
C GLU A 65 4.84 -4.18 8.81
N LEU A 66 5.15 -2.92 8.49
CA LEU A 66 4.37 -2.11 7.57
C LEU A 66 4.25 -2.74 6.17
N GLU A 67 5.35 -3.21 5.59
CA GLU A 67 5.34 -3.88 4.28
C GLU A 67 4.46 -5.14 4.30
N GLN A 68 4.55 -5.94 5.36
CA GLN A 68 3.74 -7.15 5.53
C GLN A 68 2.26 -6.81 5.72
N SER A 69 1.95 -5.81 6.54
CA SER A 69 0.59 -5.28 6.75
C SER A 69 -0.02 -4.78 5.43
N CYS A 70 0.72 -3.96 4.68
CA CYS A 70 0.33 -3.47 3.36
C CYS A 70 0.08 -4.61 2.36
N CYS A 71 0.90 -5.66 2.39
CA CYS A 71 0.71 -6.84 1.54
C CYS A 71 -0.64 -7.53 1.80
N LEU A 72 -1.07 -7.64 3.07
CA LEU A 72 -2.38 -8.17 3.44
C LEU A 72 -3.54 -7.27 2.97
N LEU A 73 -3.30 -5.96 2.87
CA LEU A 73 -4.26 -4.98 2.34
C LEU A 73 -4.27 -4.91 0.80
N GLY A 74 -3.49 -5.75 0.12
CA GLY A 74 -3.42 -5.81 -1.35
C GLY A 74 -2.47 -4.80 -1.99
N ILE A 75 -1.57 -4.21 -1.20
CA ILE A 75 -0.56 -3.24 -1.64
C ILE A 75 0.80 -3.94 -1.69
N PRO A 76 1.43 -4.09 -2.87
CA PRO A 76 2.73 -4.75 -2.97
C PRO A 76 3.82 -3.89 -2.31
N ALA A 77 4.86 -4.53 -1.76
CA ALA A 77 5.98 -3.82 -1.11
C ALA A 77 6.66 -2.79 -2.02
N SER A 78 6.68 -3.01 -3.35
CA SER A 78 7.20 -2.04 -4.33
C SER A 78 6.42 -0.71 -4.39
N SER A 79 5.22 -0.67 -3.81
CA SER A 79 4.34 0.51 -3.71
C SER A 79 4.28 1.06 -2.28
N VAL A 80 5.17 0.60 -1.39
CA VAL A 80 5.32 1.10 -0.03
C VAL A 80 6.66 1.85 0.04
N THR A 81 6.64 3.07 0.56
CA THR A 81 7.84 3.87 0.77
C THR A 81 7.86 4.37 2.20
N VAL A 82 8.98 4.18 2.88
CA VAL A 82 9.20 4.72 4.23
C VAL A 82 10.32 5.74 4.16
N VAL A 83 10.02 6.96 4.55
CA VAL A 83 10.99 8.05 4.64
C VAL A 83 11.76 7.90 5.96
N ASP A 84 13.09 7.93 5.85
CA ASP A 84 14.00 7.88 6.99
C ASP A 84 15.07 8.95 6.77
N HIS A 85 14.86 10.11 7.37
CA HIS A 85 15.83 11.22 7.37
C HIS A 85 16.51 11.23 8.74
N ARG A 86 17.68 10.60 8.81
CA ARG A 86 18.62 10.74 9.93
C ARG A 86 19.57 11.89 9.69
#